data_AF-A0A257LV18-F1
#
_entry.id   AF-A0A257LV18-F1
#
_cell.length_a   1.000
_cell.length_b   1.000
_cell.length_c   1.000
_cell.angle_alpha   90.00
_cell.angle_beta   90.00
_cell.angle_gamma   90.00
#
_symmetry.space_group_name_H-M   'P 1'
#
loop_
_entity.id
_entity.type
_entity.pdbx_description
1 polymer ?
#
loop_
_entity_poly.entity_id
_entity_poly.type
_entity_poly.pdbx_seq_one_letter_code
_entity_poly.pdbx_strand_id
1 'polypeptide(L)'
;RVSLGREEESRLELSVDELNLAIAVYAPLSELKKTFRIRELREDGTLVADISFPMNGKPRKTKDQEPGWVTSDGRFLNGSLITRPELGQGEIVLRIDKIEVPEKTVVDPFRQQMSPYRITERYLADPVLGPLMKKLTAVKISAGKMTFERLPGVVPPETITKAQVDAGSSRLFNGMGIVACVFLGLVGILLLIGLRAKARRARME
;
A
#
# COMPACT_ATOMS: atom_id res chain seq x y z
N ARG A 1 9.03 25.51 -21.55
CA ARG A 1 10.39 25.68 -20.98
C ARG A 1 10.38 25.04 -19.60
N VAL A 2 11.30 24.10 -19.32
CA VAL A 2 11.45 23.45 -18.01
C VAL A 2 12.67 24.08 -17.34
N SER A 3 12.49 24.71 -16.19
CA SER A 3 13.57 25.24 -15.37
C SER A 3 13.88 24.26 -14.25
N LEU A 4 15.09 23.71 -14.27
CA LEU A 4 15.74 23.05 -13.15
C LEU A 4 16.07 24.14 -12.11
N GLY A 5 15.48 24.13 -10.90
CA GLY A 5 15.94 25.06 -9.86
C GLY A 5 15.06 25.43 -8.64
N ARG A 6 13.90 24.83 -8.40
CA ARG A 6 13.21 24.96 -7.10
C ARG A 6 12.62 23.61 -6.69
N GLU A 7 12.88 23.17 -5.46
CA GLU A 7 12.09 22.07 -4.89
C GLU A 7 10.68 22.60 -4.70
N GLU A 8 9.79 22.28 -5.63
CA GLU A 8 8.39 22.69 -5.56
C GLU A 8 7.60 21.72 -4.66
N GLU A 9 6.68 22.27 -3.89
CA GLU A 9 5.64 21.49 -3.22
C GLU A 9 4.92 20.61 -4.24
N SER A 10 4.78 19.34 -3.91
CA SER A 10 4.12 18.38 -4.78
C SER A 10 3.00 17.69 -4.02
N ARG A 11 1.78 17.77 -4.56
CA ARG A 11 0.59 17.11 -4.02
C ARG A 11 -0.01 16.19 -5.07
N LEU A 12 -0.28 14.97 -4.68
CA LEU A 12 -0.99 13.99 -5.48
C LEU A 12 -2.22 13.52 -4.72
N GLU A 13 -3.40 13.68 -5.32
CA GLU A 13 -4.64 13.12 -4.78
C GLU A 13 -5.10 11.96 -5.65
N LEU A 14 -5.43 10.83 -5.03
CA LEU A 14 -5.98 9.65 -5.69
C LEU A 14 -7.31 9.27 -5.06
N SER A 15 -8.32 9.10 -5.89
CA SER A 15 -9.61 8.49 -5.54
C SER A 15 -9.47 6.98 -5.32
N VAL A 16 -10.53 6.36 -4.77
CA VAL A 16 -10.65 4.89 -4.67
C VAL A 16 -10.41 4.21 -6.01
N ASP A 17 -11.00 4.73 -7.08
CA ASP A 17 -10.87 4.16 -8.43
C ASP A 17 -9.46 4.30 -8.97
N GLU A 18 -8.80 5.44 -8.77
CA GLU A 18 -7.40 5.62 -9.18
C GLU A 18 -6.45 4.72 -8.40
N LEU A 19 -6.68 4.51 -7.10
CA LEU A 19 -5.88 3.60 -6.28
C LEU A 19 -6.10 2.13 -6.69
N ASN A 20 -7.34 1.72 -6.95
CA ASN A 20 -7.64 0.37 -7.42
C ASN A 20 -7.16 0.14 -8.85
N LEU A 21 -7.28 1.15 -9.72
CA LEU A 21 -6.70 1.13 -11.06
C LEU A 21 -5.19 0.99 -10.96
N ALA A 22 -4.57 1.66 -9.99
CA ALA A 22 -3.20 1.42 -9.64
C ALA A 22 -3.02 -0.08 -9.29
N ILE A 23 -3.65 -0.60 -8.24
CA ILE A 23 -3.48 -2.01 -7.83
C ILE A 23 -3.67 -3.01 -8.99
N ALA A 24 -4.71 -2.85 -9.79
CA ALA A 24 -5.04 -3.73 -10.92
C ALA A 24 -4.09 -3.58 -12.11
N VAL A 25 -3.79 -2.32 -12.42
CA VAL A 25 -2.81 -1.78 -13.33
C VAL A 25 -1.49 -2.50 -13.35
N TYR A 26 -0.75 -2.28 -12.28
CA TYR A 26 0.66 -2.35 -12.45
C TYR A 26 1.30 -3.50 -11.67
N ALA A 27 2.20 -4.17 -12.38
CA ALA A 27 2.76 -5.47 -12.01
C ALA A 27 3.41 -5.55 -10.62
N PRO A 28 3.99 -4.49 -10.06
CA PRO A 28 4.51 -4.46 -8.68
C PRO A 28 3.50 -4.76 -7.60
N LEU A 29 2.26 -4.35 -7.83
CA LEU A 29 1.16 -4.62 -6.91
C LEU A 29 0.45 -5.92 -7.30
N SER A 30 1.06 -6.80 -8.11
CA SER A 30 0.45 -8.07 -8.55
C SER A 30 0.05 -8.96 -7.39
N GLU A 31 0.77 -8.92 -6.27
CA GLU A 31 0.40 -9.66 -5.06
C GLU A 31 -0.86 -9.10 -4.41
N LEU A 32 -1.09 -7.79 -4.51
CA LEU A 32 -2.31 -7.13 -4.07
C LEU A 32 -3.47 -7.39 -5.04
N LYS A 33 -3.18 -7.69 -6.32
CA LYS A 33 -4.22 -8.08 -7.28
C LYS A 33 -4.92 -9.32 -6.75
N LYS A 34 -6.25 -9.29 -6.74
CA LYS A 34 -7.15 -10.35 -6.24
C LYS A 34 -7.12 -10.56 -4.72
N THR A 35 -6.19 -9.93 -3.99
CA THR A 35 -6.07 -10.10 -2.53
C THR A 35 -6.35 -8.81 -1.76
N PHE A 36 -6.39 -7.66 -2.43
CA PHE A 36 -6.61 -6.36 -1.82
C PHE A 36 -7.40 -5.46 -2.78
N ARG A 37 -8.54 -4.94 -2.31
CA ARG A 37 -9.37 -3.98 -3.05
C ARG A 37 -9.82 -2.89 -2.12
N ILE A 38 -9.53 -1.64 -2.45
CA ILE A 38 -9.99 -0.50 -1.66
C ILE A 38 -11.48 -0.30 -1.95
N ARG A 39 -12.30 -0.27 -0.90
CA ARG A 39 -13.74 0.04 -1.00
C ARG A 39 -14.01 1.51 -0.75
N GLU A 40 -13.37 2.07 0.26
CA GLU A 40 -13.74 3.39 0.79
C GLU A 40 -12.53 4.12 1.36
N LEU A 41 -12.56 5.45 1.20
CA LEU A 41 -11.67 6.39 1.85
C LEU A 41 -12.55 7.31 2.71
N ARG A 42 -12.50 7.13 4.02
CA ARG A 42 -13.42 7.77 4.98
C ARG A 42 -12.88 9.10 5.50
N GLU A 43 -13.78 9.99 5.88
CA GLU A 43 -13.44 11.32 6.42
C GLU A 43 -12.66 11.26 7.74
N ASP A 44 -12.79 10.17 8.51
CA ASP A 44 -12.05 9.91 9.75
C ASP A 44 -10.57 9.53 9.52
N GLY A 45 -10.11 9.61 8.27
CA GLY A 45 -8.75 9.30 7.87
C GLY A 45 -8.49 7.81 7.63
N THR A 46 -9.53 6.96 7.62
CA THR A 46 -9.36 5.52 7.41
C THR A 46 -9.61 5.06 5.98
N LEU A 47 -8.87 4.05 5.57
CA LEU A 47 -9.03 3.27 4.35
C LEU A 47 -9.72 1.95 4.70
N VAL A 48 -10.79 1.64 3.99
CA VAL A 48 -11.47 0.34 4.06
C VAL A 48 -11.11 -0.47 2.82
N ALA A 49 -10.59 -1.67 3.01
CA ALA A 49 -10.27 -2.57 1.92
C ALA A 49 -10.84 -3.96 2.16
N ASP A 50 -11.29 -4.63 1.09
CA ASP A 50 -11.52 -6.05 1.08
C ASP A 50 -10.20 -6.79 0.87
N ILE A 51 -10.00 -7.84 1.66
CA ILE A 51 -8.79 -8.64 1.64
C ILE A 51 -9.05 -10.13 1.45
N SER A 52 -8.08 -10.78 0.81
CA SER A 52 -7.94 -12.23 0.72
C SER A 52 -6.46 -12.57 0.85
N PHE A 53 -5.94 -12.56 2.08
CA PHE A 53 -4.51 -12.77 2.31
C PHE A 53 -4.19 -14.24 2.53
N PRO A 54 -3.16 -14.80 1.87
CA PRO A 54 -2.75 -16.17 2.11
C PRO A 54 -2.24 -16.32 3.55
N MET A 55 -2.68 -17.39 4.20
CA MET A 55 -2.28 -17.79 5.55
C MET A 55 -1.59 -19.14 5.49
N ASN A 56 -0.71 -19.39 6.48
CA ASN A 56 -0.14 -20.71 6.69
C ASN A 56 -1.24 -21.76 6.77
N GLY A 57 -1.11 -22.82 5.98
CA GLY A 57 -2.08 -23.91 5.95
C GLY A 57 -2.17 -24.67 7.27
N LYS A 58 -3.25 -25.41 7.50
CA LYS A 58 -3.32 -26.34 8.64
C LYS A 58 -2.51 -27.58 8.26
N PRO A 59 -1.51 -28.00 9.07
CA PRO A 59 -0.78 -29.23 8.81
C PRO A 59 -1.74 -30.44 8.77
N ARG A 60 -1.56 -31.30 7.78
CA ARG A 60 -2.29 -32.56 7.62
C ARG A 60 -1.40 -33.64 7.03
N LYS A 61 -1.82 -34.91 7.14
CA LYS A 61 -1.17 -36.01 6.41
C LYS A 61 -1.34 -35.80 4.90
N THR A 62 -0.30 -36.17 4.16
CA THR A 62 -0.30 -36.21 2.70
C THR A 62 -1.28 -37.27 2.18
N LYS A 63 -1.89 -37.00 1.03
CA LYS A 63 -2.67 -37.98 0.26
C LYS A 63 -1.71 -38.80 -0.61
N ASP A 64 -2.16 -39.93 -1.15
CA ASP A 64 -1.34 -40.88 -1.93
C ASP A 64 -0.61 -40.27 -3.14
N GLN A 65 -1.05 -39.10 -3.61
CA GLN A 65 -0.46 -38.37 -4.74
C GLN A 65 0.37 -37.14 -4.34
N GLU A 66 0.60 -36.91 -3.05
CA GLU A 66 1.34 -35.76 -2.53
C GLU A 66 2.69 -36.18 -1.93
N PRO A 67 3.78 -35.43 -2.17
CA PRO A 67 5.09 -35.77 -1.66
C PRO A 67 5.20 -35.55 -0.14
N GLY A 68 5.92 -36.44 0.55
CA GLY A 68 6.23 -36.34 1.98
C GLY A 68 5.19 -37.00 2.90
N TRP A 69 5.31 -36.79 4.22
CA TRP A 69 4.42 -37.36 5.24
C TRP A 69 3.44 -36.34 5.83
N VAL A 70 3.73 -35.04 5.66
CA VAL A 70 2.92 -33.92 6.15
C VAL A 70 2.91 -32.83 5.06
N THR A 71 1.72 -32.35 4.73
CA THR A 71 1.50 -31.19 3.85
C THR A 71 0.50 -30.24 4.52
N SER A 72 0.15 -29.13 3.88
CA SER A 72 -0.84 -28.19 4.39
C SER A 72 -1.74 -27.67 3.29
N ASP A 73 -3.05 -27.62 3.54
CA ASP A 73 -3.98 -26.95 2.62
C ASP A 73 -3.87 -25.44 2.77
N GLY A 74 -3.75 -24.73 1.65
CA GLY A 74 -3.72 -23.27 1.64
C GLY A 74 -4.96 -22.68 2.32
N ARG A 75 -4.76 -21.67 3.17
CA ARG A 75 -5.85 -20.93 3.83
C ARG A 75 -5.77 -19.47 3.45
N PHE A 76 -6.91 -18.77 3.51
CA PHE A 76 -6.97 -17.35 3.25
C PHE A 76 -7.69 -16.64 4.40
N LEU A 77 -7.16 -15.47 4.79
CA LEU A 77 -7.87 -14.48 5.58
C LEU A 77 -8.73 -13.67 4.63
N ASN A 78 -10.01 -14.03 4.55
CA ASN A 78 -11.01 -13.31 3.77
C ASN A 78 -11.79 -12.38 4.71
N GLY A 79 -11.83 -11.09 4.40
CA GLY A 79 -12.50 -10.11 5.25
C GLY A 79 -12.28 -8.68 4.78
N SER A 80 -12.47 -7.73 5.68
CA SER A 80 -12.18 -6.33 5.44
C SER A 80 -11.17 -5.79 6.43
N LEU A 81 -10.22 -4.99 5.94
CA LEU A 81 -9.31 -4.21 6.75
C LEU A 81 -9.81 -2.77 6.84
N ILE A 82 -9.84 -2.24 8.06
CA ILE A 82 -9.96 -0.81 8.32
C ILE A 82 -8.58 -0.36 8.80
N THR A 83 -7.95 0.51 8.03
CA THR A 83 -6.56 0.91 8.24
C THR A 83 -6.40 2.41 8.17
N ARG A 84 -5.35 2.93 8.80
CA ARG A 84 -4.91 4.31 8.61
C ARG A 84 -3.55 4.32 7.92
N PRO A 85 -3.42 4.97 6.74
CA PRO A 85 -2.14 5.19 6.12
C PRO A 85 -1.32 6.18 6.96
N GLU A 86 -0.07 5.82 7.21
CA GLU A 86 0.86 6.61 8.00
C GLU A 86 2.24 6.61 7.35
N LEU A 87 3.08 7.57 7.72
CA LEU A 87 4.48 7.59 7.32
C LEU A 87 5.35 7.06 8.46
N GLY A 88 6.19 6.08 8.16
CA GLY A 88 7.18 5.54 9.08
C GLY A 88 8.43 5.16 8.31
N GLN A 89 9.62 5.52 8.81
CA GLN A 89 10.91 5.15 8.19
C GLN A 89 11.07 5.48 6.69
N GLY A 90 10.39 6.53 6.21
CA GLY A 90 10.43 6.90 4.79
C GLY A 90 9.64 5.96 3.88
N GLU A 91 8.61 5.29 4.40
CA GLU A 91 7.64 4.49 3.65
C GLU A 91 6.20 4.78 4.11
N ILE A 92 5.23 4.30 3.32
CA ILE A 92 3.80 4.31 3.68
C ILE A 92 3.47 2.97 4.34
N VAL A 93 2.98 3.04 5.56
CA VAL A 93 2.54 1.90 6.35
C VAL A 93 1.04 1.99 6.61
N LEU A 94 0.37 0.84 6.69
CA LEU A 94 -1.04 0.79 7.07
C LEU A 94 -1.12 0.34 8.53
N ARG A 95 -1.47 1.25 9.45
CA ARG A 95 -1.86 0.85 10.80
C ARG A 95 -3.22 0.17 10.72
N ILE A 96 -3.33 -1.06 11.23
CA ILE A 96 -4.59 -1.80 11.21
C ILE A 96 -5.40 -1.43 12.45
N ASP A 97 -6.47 -0.67 12.24
CA ASP A 97 -7.40 -0.32 13.31
C ASP A 97 -8.32 -1.52 13.60
N LYS A 98 -8.83 -2.19 12.56
CA LYS A 98 -9.76 -3.33 12.68
C LYS A 98 -9.62 -4.32 11.52
N ILE A 99 -9.85 -5.59 11.83
CA ILE A 99 -10.03 -6.67 10.85
C ILE A 99 -11.43 -7.23 11.07
N GLU A 100 -12.27 -7.20 10.03
CA GLU A 100 -13.63 -7.74 10.05
C GLU A 100 -13.67 -9.02 9.21
N VAL A 101 -14.06 -10.13 9.83
CA VAL A 101 -14.27 -11.41 9.15
C VAL A 101 -15.74 -11.77 9.31
N PRO A 102 -16.45 -12.15 8.23
CA PRO A 102 -17.85 -12.55 8.33
C PRO A 102 -18.05 -13.61 9.42
N GLU A 103 -19.00 -13.34 10.32
CA GLU A 103 -19.43 -14.23 11.40
C GLU A 103 -18.32 -14.60 12.41
N LYS A 104 -17.18 -13.90 12.40
CA LYS A 104 -16.03 -14.22 13.27
C LYS A 104 -15.43 -12.97 13.89
N THR A 105 -15.04 -13.12 15.15
CA THR A 105 -14.24 -12.12 15.85
C THR A 105 -12.76 -12.42 15.65
N VAL A 106 -12.02 -11.44 15.13
CA VAL A 106 -10.56 -11.51 15.07
C VAL A 106 -10.00 -11.11 16.43
N VAL A 107 -9.25 -12.00 17.06
CA VAL A 107 -8.64 -11.74 18.38
C VAL A 107 -7.56 -10.67 18.29
N ASP A 108 -7.48 -9.80 19.31
CA ASP A 108 -6.53 -8.68 19.34
C ASP A 108 -5.06 -9.07 19.11
N PRO A 109 -4.53 -10.17 19.68
CA PRO A 109 -3.15 -10.57 19.44
C PRO A 109 -2.85 -10.83 17.96
N PHE A 110 -3.82 -11.36 17.21
CA PHE A 110 -3.67 -11.58 15.78
C PHE A 110 -3.64 -10.26 15.01
N ARG A 111 -4.54 -9.33 15.35
CA ARG A 111 -4.56 -7.97 14.77
C ARG A 111 -3.25 -7.23 15.04
N GLN A 112 -2.74 -7.29 16.27
CA GLN A 112 -1.50 -6.64 16.67
C GLN A 112 -0.29 -7.19 15.91
N GLN A 113 -0.26 -8.49 15.63
CA GLN A 113 0.80 -9.09 14.81
C GLN A 113 0.79 -8.62 13.35
N MET A 114 -0.37 -8.23 12.83
CA MET A 114 -0.50 -7.73 11.47
C MET A 114 -0.21 -6.22 11.34
N SER A 115 -0.09 -5.49 12.44
CA SER A 115 0.10 -4.04 12.47
C SER A 115 1.50 -3.67 12.99
N PRO A 116 2.24 -2.75 12.33
CA PRO A 116 1.88 -2.07 11.09
C PRO A 116 2.03 -2.99 9.87
N TYR A 117 1.07 -2.92 8.95
CA TYR A 117 1.20 -3.61 7.67
C TYR A 117 2.06 -2.76 6.73
N ARG A 118 3.31 -3.16 6.55
CA ARG A 118 4.30 -2.46 5.72
C ARG A 118 4.12 -2.80 4.24
N ILE A 119 3.03 -2.30 3.67
CA ILE A 119 2.68 -2.54 2.27
C ILE A 119 3.75 -2.01 1.30
N THR A 120 4.64 -1.11 1.77
CA THR A 120 5.70 -0.52 0.95
C THR A 120 7.15 -0.82 1.37
N GLU A 121 7.39 -1.64 2.41
CA GLU A 121 8.74 -1.94 2.95
C GLU A 121 9.72 -2.39 1.87
N ARG A 122 9.29 -3.34 1.03
CA ARG A 122 10.11 -3.91 -0.04
C ARG A 122 10.52 -2.89 -1.10
N TYR A 123 9.86 -1.73 -1.17
CA TYR A 123 10.18 -0.65 -2.10
C TYR A 123 11.16 0.38 -1.50
N LEU A 124 11.49 0.30 -0.20
CA LEU A 124 12.50 1.18 0.42
C LEU A 124 13.90 1.03 -0.20
N ALA A 125 14.22 -0.19 -0.66
CA ALA A 125 15.49 -0.50 -1.32
C ALA A 125 15.45 -0.26 -2.84
N ASP A 126 14.29 0.11 -3.41
CA ASP A 126 14.18 0.39 -4.84
C ASP A 126 14.92 1.70 -5.19
N PRO A 127 15.76 1.71 -6.24
CA PRO A 127 16.61 2.85 -6.58
C PRO A 127 15.82 4.10 -7.02
N VAL A 128 14.55 3.94 -7.43
CA VAL A 128 13.66 5.03 -7.83
C VAL A 128 12.68 5.36 -6.70
N LEU A 129 12.05 4.34 -6.11
CA LEU A 129 10.96 4.54 -5.13
C LEU A 129 11.48 4.83 -3.73
N GLY A 130 12.55 4.19 -3.28
CA GLY A 130 13.14 4.43 -1.96
C GLY A 130 13.46 5.90 -1.70
N PRO A 131 14.18 6.59 -2.61
CA PRO A 131 14.42 8.03 -2.49
C PRO A 131 13.16 8.90 -2.57
N LEU A 132 12.11 8.47 -3.27
CA LEU A 132 10.85 9.21 -3.40
C LEU A 132 9.97 9.07 -2.16
N MET A 133 9.83 7.86 -1.62
CA MET A 133 9.08 7.62 -0.39
C MET A 133 9.73 8.33 0.81
N LYS A 134 11.08 8.37 0.86
CA LYS A 134 11.83 9.18 1.83
C LYS A 134 11.57 10.69 1.73
N LYS A 135 11.04 11.16 0.60
CA LYS A 135 10.69 12.58 0.38
C LYS A 135 9.21 12.87 0.68
N LEU A 136 8.38 11.87 0.93
CA LEU A 136 6.99 12.09 1.35
C LEU A 136 6.99 12.71 2.75
N THR A 137 6.25 13.79 2.90
CA THR A 137 6.12 14.51 4.18
C THR A 137 4.74 14.35 4.78
N ALA A 138 3.73 13.97 3.99
CA ALA A 138 2.44 13.55 4.53
C ALA A 138 1.73 12.54 3.64
N VAL A 139 0.95 11.68 4.28
CA VAL A 139 -0.13 10.91 3.66
C VAL A 139 -1.40 11.18 4.46
N LYS A 140 -2.49 11.54 3.79
CA LYS A 140 -3.76 11.89 4.42
C LYS A 140 -4.92 11.32 3.63
N ILE A 141 -6.01 11.00 4.32
CA ILE A 141 -7.29 10.72 3.68
C ILE A 141 -8.25 11.85 4.04
N SER A 142 -8.85 12.47 3.03
CA SER A 142 -9.89 13.48 3.20
C SER A 142 -10.76 13.56 1.95
N ALA A 143 -12.04 13.90 2.12
CA ALA A 143 -12.99 14.09 1.02
C ALA A 143 -13.00 12.93 -0.01
N GLY A 144 -12.93 11.68 0.47
CA GLY A 144 -12.93 10.50 -0.39
C GLY A 144 -11.66 10.28 -1.21
N LYS A 145 -10.54 10.96 -0.89
CA LYS A 145 -9.27 10.88 -1.61
C LYS A 145 -8.09 10.64 -0.67
N MET A 146 -7.10 9.91 -1.17
CA MET A 146 -5.81 9.75 -0.54
C MET A 146 -4.84 10.77 -1.12
N THR A 147 -4.30 11.63 -0.27
CA THR A 147 -3.38 12.70 -0.64
C THR A 147 -1.97 12.34 -0.18
N PHE A 148 -1.02 12.39 -1.12
CA PHE A 148 0.42 12.31 -0.88
C PHE A 148 1.02 13.69 -1.06
N GLU A 149 1.74 14.16 -0.05
CA GLU A 149 2.34 15.50 -0.05
C GLU A 149 3.85 15.37 0.13
N ARG A 150 4.57 16.20 -0.62
CA ARG A 150 5.97 16.54 -0.39
C ARG A 150 6.05 18.05 -0.18
N LEU A 151 6.39 18.44 1.04
CA LEU A 151 6.62 19.81 1.46
C LEU A 151 8.13 20.04 1.63
N PRO A 152 8.78 20.84 0.77
CA PRO A 152 10.19 21.17 0.89
C PRO A 152 10.51 21.75 2.28
N GLY A 153 11.58 21.26 2.91
CA GLY A 153 12.00 21.72 4.25
C GLY A 153 11.22 21.15 5.43
N VAL A 154 10.19 20.33 5.20
CA VAL A 154 9.48 19.60 6.26
C VAL A 154 10.12 18.24 6.44
N VAL A 155 10.49 17.91 7.69
CA VAL A 155 10.96 16.57 8.04
C VAL A 155 9.76 15.63 8.07
N PRO A 156 9.79 14.49 7.34
CA PRO A 156 8.72 13.52 7.39
C PRO A 156 8.42 13.11 8.84
N PRO A 157 7.15 13.15 9.27
CA PRO A 157 6.80 12.74 10.62
C PRO A 157 7.01 11.22 10.74
N GLU A 158 7.88 10.79 11.65
CA GLU A 158 8.02 9.38 12.02
C GLU A 158 6.89 8.99 12.97
N THR A 159 5.68 8.81 12.41
CA THR A 159 4.49 8.45 13.20
C THR A 159 4.54 7.02 13.74
N ILE A 160 5.40 6.16 13.19
CA ILE A 160 5.65 4.79 13.67
C ILE A 160 7.14 4.60 13.95
N THR A 161 7.47 4.13 15.16
CA THR A 161 8.86 3.93 15.62
C THR A 161 9.49 2.65 15.06
N LYS A 162 10.82 2.62 14.98
CA LYS A 162 11.57 1.43 14.53
C LYS A 162 11.27 0.15 15.30
N ALA A 163 11.06 0.26 16.62
CA ALA A 163 10.68 -0.89 17.44
C ALA A 163 9.29 -1.46 17.08
N GLN A 164 8.33 -0.61 16.72
CA GLN A 164 6.99 -1.03 16.30
C GLN A 164 7.00 -1.66 14.90
N VAL A 165 7.88 -1.18 14.03
CA VAL A 165 8.09 -1.71 12.68
C VAL A 165 8.79 -3.09 12.72
N ASP A 166 9.88 -3.22 13.49
CA ASP A 166 10.67 -4.45 13.59
C ASP A 166 9.86 -5.60 14.24
N ALA A 167 8.91 -5.29 15.12
CA ALA A 167 8.00 -6.27 15.71
C ALA A 167 7.00 -6.87 14.69
N GLY A 168 6.63 -6.12 13.65
CA GLY A 168 5.69 -6.55 12.60
C GLY A 168 6.33 -7.26 11.40
N SER A 169 7.58 -6.93 11.04
CA SER A 169 8.24 -7.43 9.82
C SER A 169 8.76 -8.87 9.89
N SER A 170 8.87 -9.50 11.07
CA SER A 170 9.71 -10.70 11.20
C SER A 170 9.17 -12.01 10.59
N ARG A 171 7.95 -12.09 10.03
CA ARG A 171 7.35 -13.42 9.76
C ARG A 171 6.61 -13.68 8.46
N LEU A 172 6.46 -12.74 7.53
CA LEU A 172 5.70 -13.03 6.32
C LEU A 172 6.31 -12.40 5.05
N PHE A 173 6.74 -13.31 4.17
CA PHE A 173 6.98 -13.18 2.73
C PHE A 173 8.42 -12.95 2.23
N ASN A 174 9.11 -14.09 2.01
CA ASN A 174 10.17 -14.22 1.02
C ASN A 174 9.55 -14.47 -0.37
N GLY A 175 9.80 -13.59 -1.34
CA GLY A 175 9.40 -13.76 -2.75
C GLY A 175 9.76 -12.55 -3.63
N MET A 176 10.92 -12.61 -4.30
CA MET A 176 11.41 -11.72 -5.38
C MET A 176 10.45 -11.70 -6.60
N GLY A 177 10.49 -10.79 -7.58
CA GLY A 177 11.36 -9.67 -7.93
C GLY A 177 11.03 -9.13 -9.34
N ILE A 178 11.40 -7.86 -9.60
CA ILE A 178 11.55 -7.19 -10.91
C ILE A 178 10.26 -6.95 -11.73
N VAL A 179 9.35 -6.08 -11.25
CA VAL A 179 8.53 -5.21 -12.14
C VAL A 179 8.17 -3.84 -11.51
N ALA A 180 8.70 -3.51 -10.31
CA ALA A 180 8.40 -2.33 -9.43
C ALA A 180 8.38 -0.96 -10.13
N CYS A 181 9.27 -0.79 -11.10
CA CYS A 181 9.57 0.51 -11.69
C CYS A 181 8.58 0.93 -12.80
N VAL A 182 7.93 -0.04 -13.44
CA VAL A 182 6.92 0.25 -14.47
C VAL A 182 5.67 0.80 -13.82
N PHE A 183 5.47 0.55 -12.52
CA PHE A 183 4.27 1.00 -11.86
C PHE A 183 4.27 2.52 -11.67
N LEU A 184 5.00 3.01 -10.70
CA LEU A 184 4.82 4.39 -10.28
C LEU A 184 5.30 5.38 -11.36
N GLY A 185 6.08 4.92 -12.34
CA GLY A 185 6.35 5.64 -13.59
C GLY A 185 5.13 5.85 -14.49
N LEU A 186 4.24 4.87 -14.68
CA LEU A 186 3.03 5.01 -15.50
C LEU A 186 1.95 5.88 -14.80
N VAL A 187 1.85 5.86 -13.46
CA VAL A 187 0.93 6.75 -12.70
C VAL A 187 1.39 8.19 -12.86
N GLY A 188 2.72 8.42 -12.72
CA GLY A 188 3.33 9.72 -12.92
C GLY A 188 3.17 10.27 -14.34
N ILE A 189 3.26 9.44 -15.39
CA ILE A 189 3.10 9.89 -16.78
C ILE A 189 1.64 10.17 -17.14
N LEU A 190 0.68 9.36 -16.66
CA LEU A 190 -0.75 9.55 -16.94
C LEU A 190 -1.35 10.78 -16.23
N LEU A 191 -0.90 11.08 -15.00
CA LEU A 191 -1.22 12.35 -14.32
C LEU A 191 -0.66 13.56 -15.09
N LEU A 192 0.55 13.45 -15.63
CA LEU A 192 1.19 14.52 -16.40
C LEU A 192 0.52 14.81 -17.75
N ILE A 193 -0.01 13.80 -18.45
CA ILE A 193 -0.72 13.96 -19.73
C ILE A 193 -2.14 14.49 -19.49
N GLY A 194 -2.84 13.99 -18.46
CA GLY A 194 -4.18 14.46 -18.09
C GLY A 194 -4.22 15.93 -17.66
N LEU A 195 -3.26 16.37 -16.84
CA LEU A 195 -3.13 17.78 -16.43
C LEU A 195 -2.78 18.71 -17.59
N ARG A 196 -1.94 18.26 -18.54
CA ARG A 196 -1.56 19.06 -19.72
C ARG A 196 -2.68 19.18 -20.76
N ALA A 197 -3.50 18.15 -20.96
CA ALA A 197 -4.65 18.19 -21.87
C ALA A 197 -5.77 19.10 -21.33
N LYS A 198 -6.01 19.09 -20.01
CA LYS A 198 -6.98 19.97 -19.34
C LYS A 198 -6.54 21.44 -19.37
N ALA A 199 -5.25 21.72 -19.16
CA ALA A 199 -4.69 23.07 -19.24
C ALA A 199 -4.62 23.64 -20.68
N ARG A 200 -4.63 22.78 -21.72
CA ARG A 200 -4.73 23.24 -23.12
C ARG A 200 -6.15 23.61 -23.53
N ARG A 201 -7.17 22.86 -23.08
CA ARG A 201 -8.58 23.17 -23.35
C ARG A 201 -9.02 24.47 -22.67
N ALA A 202 -8.61 24.68 -21.41
CA ALA A 202 -8.88 25.91 -20.66
C ALA A 202 -8.10 27.16 -21.15
N ARG A 203 -7.24 27.03 -22.17
CA ARG A 203 -6.53 28.15 -22.81
C ARG A 203 -7.05 28.44 -24.23
N MET A 204 -8.03 27.66 -24.70
CA MET A 204 -8.68 27.80 -26.01
C MET A 204 -10.17 28.17 -25.90
N GLU A 205 -10.68 28.28 -24.66
CA GLU A 205 -11.93 28.94 -24.26
C GLU A 205 -11.58 30.27 -23.59
#